data_AF-A0A838EWR6-F1
#
_entry.id   AF-A0A838EWR6-F1
#
_cell.length_a   1.000
_cell.length_b   1.000
_cell.length_c   1.000
_cell.angle_alpha   90.00
_cell.angle_beta   90.00
_cell.angle_gamma   90.00
#
_symmetry.space_group_name_H-M   'P 1'
#
loop_
_entity.id
_entity.type
_entity.pdbx_description
1 polymer ?
#
loop_
_entity_poly.entity_id
_entity_poly.type
_entity_poly.pdbx_seq_one_letter_code
_entity_poly.pdbx_strand_id
1 'polypeptide(L)'
;MVAFKQLIKILAVTLPLGGVIFFLSNQTLNSAITFESIESKTITEHSVYNQVTFESEGDQDIWKMRQSHQGRNLKLKQWDELLIKVDKSSRPFKVSYLQLQDGKEVEFKVSCYFCHSNGPRAIRPKSGSLLAPLTYTERIQIAFMNFRIKTYGKMIIQKENLKLGNQERITPLKYFGKNELAPLEVAACTMCHHDQFWGRGSLTRQQALPIQHLIKKGQMPPWPLTLSPEDKQQIESYLQGF
;
A
#
# COMPACT_ATOMS: atom_id res chain seq x y z
N MET A 1 -14.97 -39.68 -26.79
CA MET A 1 -14.25 -40.36 -25.69
C MET A 1 -12.81 -39.87 -25.47
N VAL A 2 -12.09 -39.40 -26.51
CA VAL A 2 -10.71 -38.88 -26.40
C VAL A 2 -10.63 -37.53 -25.65
N ALA A 3 -11.57 -36.61 -25.90
CA ALA A 3 -11.60 -35.30 -25.25
C ALA A 3 -11.77 -35.36 -23.72
N PHE A 4 -12.56 -36.31 -23.21
CA PHE A 4 -12.78 -36.48 -21.77
C PHE A 4 -11.52 -36.97 -21.04
N LYS A 5 -10.74 -37.86 -21.67
CA LYS A 5 -9.46 -38.34 -21.13
C LYS A 5 -8.38 -37.24 -21.11
N GLN A 6 -8.40 -36.31 -22.07
CA GLN A 6 -7.49 -35.15 -22.06
C GLN A 6 -7.90 -34.13 -20.99
N LEU A 7 -9.20 -33.88 -20.79
CA LEU A 7 -9.70 -32.99 -19.74
C LEU A 7 -9.29 -33.49 -18.34
N ILE A 8 -9.42 -34.80 -18.08
CA ILE A 8 -9.01 -35.41 -16.80
C ILE A 8 -7.50 -35.29 -16.58
N LYS A 9 -6.67 -35.45 -17.62
CA LYS A 9 -5.21 -35.29 -17.50
C LYS A 9 -4.80 -33.84 -17.21
N ILE A 10 -5.46 -32.85 -17.82
CA ILE A 10 -5.20 -31.43 -17.56
C ILE A 10 -5.63 -31.05 -16.13
N LEU A 11 -6.80 -31.52 -15.68
CA LEU A 11 -7.27 -31.31 -14.29
C LEU A 11 -6.34 -32.00 -13.27
N ALA A 12 -5.89 -33.22 -13.54
CA ALA A 12 -5.03 -33.98 -12.64
C ALA A 12 -3.62 -33.38 -12.46
N VAL A 13 -3.15 -32.56 -13.42
CA VAL A 13 -1.86 -31.84 -13.31
C VAL A 13 -2.03 -30.43 -12.74
N THR A 14 -3.13 -29.74 -13.07
CA THR A 14 -3.36 -28.36 -12.60
C THR A 14 -3.83 -28.27 -11.14
N LEU A 15 -4.63 -29.22 -10.64
CA LEU A 15 -5.06 -29.25 -9.24
C LEU A 15 -3.91 -29.40 -8.22
N PRO A 16 -2.98 -30.36 -8.36
CA PRO A 16 -1.89 -30.50 -7.40
C PRO A 16 -0.91 -29.32 -7.48
N LEU A 17 -0.70 -28.75 -8.68
CA LEU A 17 0.14 -27.56 -8.84
C LEU A 17 -0.47 -26.33 -8.15
N GLY A 18 -1.78 -26.13 -8.29
CA GLY A 18 -2.52 -25.09 -7.57
C GLY A 18 -2.52 -25.27 -6.05
N GLY A 19 -2.65 -26.52 -5.59
CA GLY A 19 -2.59 -26.86 -4.16
C GLY A 19 -1.22 -26.60 -3.54
N VAL A 20 -0.13 -26.97 -4.23
CA VAL A 20 1.24 -26.71 -3.77
C VAL A 20 1.56 -25.21 -3.76
N ILE A 21 1.12 -24.46 -4.78
CA ILE A 21 1.28 -23.00 -4.82
C ILE A 21 0.51 -22.34 -3.66
N PHE A 22 -0.72 -22.78 -3.38
CA PHE A 22 -1.53 -22.26 -2.28
C PHE A 22 -0.95 -22.60 -0.90
N PHE A 23 -0.43 -23.82 -0.73
CA PHE A 23 0.16 -24.25 0.55
C PHE A 23 1.48 -23.54 0.84
N LEU A 24 2.35 -23.41 -0.18
CA LEU A 24 3.60 -22.66 -0.06
C LEU A 24 3.33 -21.16 0.10
N SER A 25 2.28 -20.61 -0.52
CA SER A 25 1.92 -19.21 -0.32
C SER A 25 1.49 -18.95 1.12
N ASN A 26 0.66 -19.81 1.72
CA ASN A 26 0.17 -19.55 3.08
C ASN A 26 1.26 -19.57 4.16
N GLN A 27 2.29 -20.42 4.06
CA GLN A 27 3.40 -20.39 5.02
C GLN A 27 4.39 -19.25 4.78
N THR A 28 4.65 -18.88 3.53
CA THR A 28 5.65 -17.83 3.22
C THR A 28 5.10 -16.42 3.41
N LEU A 29 3.79 -16.20 3.21
CA LEU A 29 3.18 -14.88 3.25
C LEU A 29 3.22 -14.19 4.62
N ASN A 30 3.25 -14.97 5.70
CA ASN A 30 3.24 -14.43 7.07
C ASN A 30 4.63 -14.02 7.58
N SER A 31 5.69 -14.28 6.81
CA SER A 31 7.05 -13.89 7.19
C SER A 31 7.28 -12.38 6.98
N ALA A 32 8.06 -11.77 7.89
CA ALA A 32 8.40 -10.36 7.83
C ALA A 32 9.46 -10.10 6.76
N ILE A 33 9.15 -9.25 5.78
CA ILE A 33 10.09 -8.87 4.71
C ILE A 33 10.73 -7.55 5.07
N THR A 34 12.06 -7.51 5.17
CA THR A 34 12.81 -6.27 5.43
C THR A 34 13.48 -5.76 4.16
N PHE A 35 13.25 -4.50 3.81
CA PHE A 35 13.76 -3.91 2.57
C PHE A 35 14.13 -2.43 2.74
N GLU A 36 15.05 -1.95 1.89
CA GLU A 36 15.28 -0.52 1.70
C GLU A 36 14.20 0.06 0.78
N SER A 37 13.52 1.12 1.21
CA SER A 37 12.47 1.77 0.41
C SER A 37 13.07 2.61 -0.73
N ILE A 38 12.43 2.58 -1.89
CA ILE A 38 12.74 3.54 -2.97
C ILE A 38 11.99 4.87 -2.83
N GLU A 39 10.91 4.88 -2.03
CA GLU A 39 10.00 6.03 -1.87
C GLU A 39 10.40 6.93 -0.70
N SER A 40 11.00 6.34 0.33
CA SER A 40 11.22 7.01 1.61
C SER A 40 12.70 7.32 1.81
N LYS A 41 12.99 8.58 2.12
CA LYS A 41 14.30 9.10 2.48
C LYS A 41 14.20 9.93 3.75
N THR A 42 15.28 10.01 4.51
CA THR A 42 15.37 10.97 5.62
C THR A 42 15.53 12.38 5.06
N ILE A 43 15.41 13.40 5.93
CA ILE A 43 15.70 14.80 5.57
C ILE A 43 17.14 15.02 5.10
N THR A 44 18.06 14.10 5.44
CA THR A 44 19.46 14.10 5.01
C THR A 44 19.72 13.11 3.87
N GLU A 45 18.68 12.72 3.14
CA GLU A 45 18.74 11.80 1.97
C GLU A 45 19.25 10.39 2.28
N HIS A 46 19.28 9.99 3.56
CA HIS A 46 19.61 8.62 3.95
C HIS A 46 18.45 7.68 3.66
N SER A 47 18.80 6.42 3.49
CA SER A 47 17.84 5.37 3.19
C SER A 47 16.97 5.03 4.39
N VAL A 48 15.68 4.85 4.12
CA VAL A 48 14.70 4.36 5.09
C VAL A 48 14.48 2.87 4.87
N TYR A 49 14.53 2.11 5.96
CA TYR A 49 14.31 0.67 5.95
C TYR A 49 12.91 0.37 6.45
N ASN A 50 12.24 -0.56 5.78
CA ASN A 50 10.91 -1.00 6.13
C ASN A 50 10.91 -2.49 6.39
N GLN A 51 10.09 -2.92 7.34
CA GLN A 51 9.74 -4.31 7.56
C GLN A 51 8.23 -4.44 7.45
N VAL A 52 7.74 -5.30 6.56
CA VAL A 52 6.31 -5.51 6.35
C VAL A 52 5.94 -6.95 6.65
N THR A 53 4.85 -7.14 7.40
CA THR A 53 4.13 -8.41 7.53
C THR A 53 2.69 -8.24 7.06
N PHE A 54 2.13 -9.35 6.56
CA PHE A 54 0.73 -9.45 6.17
C PHE A 54 0.14 -10.66 6.90
N GLU A 55 -1.00 -10.45 7.53
CA GLU A 55 -1.78 -11.48 8.21
C GLU A 55 -3.23 -11.39 7.71
N SER A 56 -3.86 -12.53 7.42
CA SER A 56 -5.26 -12.59 6.97
C SER A 56 -6.01 -13.60 7.81
N GLU A 57 -7.02 -13.14 8.54
CA GLU A 57 -7.84 -13.96 9.43
C GLU A 57 -9.32 -13.61 9.24
N GLY A 58 -10.12 -14.58 8.78
CA GLY A 58 -11.54 -14.39 8.47
C GLY A 58 -11.78 -13.18 7.56
N ASP A 59 -12.64 -12.27 8.02
CA ASP A 59 -13.00 -11.04 7.33
C ASP A 59 -12.02 -9.88 7.57
N GLN A 60 -10.82 -10.15 8.09
CA GLN A 60 -9.83 -9.11 8.35
C GLN A 60 -8.49 -9.42 7.67
N ASP A 61 -7.91 -8.41 7.05
CA ASP A 61 -6.52 -8.39 6.63
C ASP A 61 -5.76 -7.35 7.47
N ILE A 62 -4.57 -7.69 7.95
CA ILE A 62 -3.73 -6.83 8.78
C ILE A 62 -2.38 -6.66 8.09
N TRP A 63 -2.08 -5.42 7.73
CA TRP A 63 -0.78 -5.02 7.21
C TRP A 63 -0.03 -4.32 8.31
N LYS A 64 1.09 -4.90 8.75
CA LYS A 64 1.95 -4.29 9.74
C LYS A 64 3.22 -3.82 9.06
N MET A 65 3.57 -2.56 9.31
CA MET A 65 4.75 -1.92 8.76
C MET A 65 5.57 -1.37 9.92
N ARG A 66 6.86 -1.68 9.93
CA ARG A 66 7.84 -1.03 10.79
C ARG A 66 8.79 -0.23 9.93
N GLN A 67 9.08 1.00 10.33
CA GLN A 67 9.95 1.90 9.58
C GLN A 67 11.11 2.40 10.44
N SER A 68 12.34 2.30 9.94
CA SER A 68 13.52 2.89 10.55
C SER A 68 14.10 4.01 9.71
N HIS A 69 14.25 5.17 10.35
CA HIS A 69 14.85 6.38 9.82
C HIS A 69 16.34 6.54 10.18
N GLN A 70 16.87 5.69 11.06
CA GLN A 70 18.26 5.80 11.54
C GLN A 70 19.11 4.56 11.20
N GLY A 71 18.63 3.75 10.25
CA GLY A 71 19.37 2.61 9.70
C GLY A 71 18.79 1.25 10.08
N ARG A 72 19.25 0.20 9.39
CA ARG A 72 18.71 -1.17 9.50
C ARG A 72 18.97 -1.84 10.84
N ASN A 73 20.10 -1.54 11.49
CA ASN A 73 20.60 -2.34 12.63
C ASN A 73 20.12 -1.84 13.99
N LEU A 74 19.20 -0.87 14.03
CA LEU A 74 18.59 -0.44 15.29
C LEU A 74 17.69 -1.53 15.87
N LYS A 75 17.58 -1.55 17.20
CA LYS A 75 16.64 -2.44 17.90
C LYS A 75 15.23 -2.15 17.40
N LEU A 76 14.43 -3.19 17.14
CA LEU A 76 13.08 -3.06 16.60
C LEU A 76 12.16 -2.11 17.40
N LYS A 77 12.40 -1.96 18.71
CA LYS A 77 11.66 -1.00 19.55
C LYS A 77 11.85 0.47 19.17
N GLN A 78 12.87 0.78 18.38
CA GLN A 78 13.16 2.13 17.90
C GLN A 78 12.57 2.41 16.52
N TRP A 79 11.94 1.40 15.90
CA TRP A 79 11.27 1.54 14.62
C TRP A 79 9.85 2.04 14.87
N ASP A 80 9.38 2.94 14.01
CA ASP A 80 7.99 3.36 14.01
C ASP A 80 7.12 2.19 13.57
N GLU A 81 6.07 1.86 14.34
CA GLU A 81 5.17 0.75 14.01
C GLU A 81 3.81 1.29 13.58
N LEU A 82 3.35 0.85 12.41
CA LEU A 82 2.08 1.23 11.80
C LEU A 82 1.29 -0.03 11.44
N LEU A 83 -0.01 -0.01 11.65
CA LEU A 83 -0.93 -1.05 11.17
C LEU A 83 -1.98 -0.45 10.26
N ILE A 84 -2.26 -1.15 9.17
CA ILE A 84 -3.40 -0.92 8.31
C ILE A 84 -4.29 -2.16 8.36
N LYS A 85 -5.45 -2.05 8.99
CA LYS A 85 -6.45 -3.12 9.06
C LYS A 85 -7.47 -2.92 7.97
N VAL A 86 -7.76 -3.96 7.19
CA VAL A 86 -8.81 -3.96 6.17
C VAL A 86 -9.91 -4.93 6.59
N ASP A 87 -11.08 -4.39 6.85
CA ASP A 87 -12.30 -5.14 7.14
C ASP A 87 -13.03 -5.45 5.82
N LYS A 88 -13.13 -6.76 5.55
CA LYS A 88 -13.66 -7.38 4.34
C LYS A 88 -15.13 -7.80 4.47
N SER A 89 -15.78 -7.54 5.61
CA SER A 89 -17.18 -7.95 5.89
C SER A 89 -18.21 -7.31 4.95
N SER A 90 -17.86 -6.19 4.30
CA SER A 90 -18.75 -5.46 3.41
C SER A 90 -17.96 -4.78 2.28
N ARG A 91 -18.59 -4.55 1.13
CA ARG A 91 -18.02 -3.76 0.02
C ARG A 91 -18.72 -2.40 -0.09
N PRO A 92 -17.98 -1.29 -0.31
CA PRO A 92 -16.52 -1.20 -0.33
C PRO A 92 -15.90 -1.57 1.02
N PHE A 93 -14.71 -2.18 0.99
CA PHE A 93 -14.03 -2.62 2.21
C PHE A 93 -13.75 -1.42 3.11
N LYS A 94 -13.66 -1.66 4.41
CA LYS A 94 -13.35 -0.61 5.38
C LYS A 94 -11.88 -0.69 5.78
N VAL A 95 -11.25 0.45 6.05
CA VAL A 95 -9.83 0.50 6.40
C VAL A 95 -9.58 1.34 7.65
N SER A 96 -8.64 0.86 8.46
CA SER A 96 -8.21 1.48 9.70
C SER A 96 -6.70 1.61 9.80
N TYR A 97 -6.23 2.71 10.36
CA TYR A 97 -4.82 3.06 10.51
C TYR A 97 -4.52 3.22 11.99
N LEU A 98 -3.48 2.56 12.46
CA LEU A 98 -3.03 2.63 13.84
C LEU A 98 -1.53 2.89 13.84
N GLN A 99 -1.06 3.75 14.74
CA GLN A 99 0.35 3.85 15.06
C GLN A 99 0.56 3.25 16.44
N LEU A 100 1.54 2.35 16.56
CA LEU A 100 1.82 1.67 17.81
C LEU A 100 3.18 2.06 18.38
N GLN A 101 3.25 2.05 19.71
CA GLN A 101 4.48 2.05 20.48
C GLN A 101 4.36 0.97 21.56
N ASP A 102 5.29 0.03 21.57
CA ASP A 102 5.28 -1.12 22.49
C ASP A 102 3.93 -1.88 22.53
N GLY A 103 3.32 -2.06 21.35
CA GLY A 103 2.05 -2.76 21.17
C GLY A 103 0.80 -1.97 21.58
N LYS A 104 0.95 -0.73 22.06
CA LYS A 104 -0.16 0.16 22.40
C LYS A 104 -0.36 1.21 21.32
N GLU A 105 -1.61 1.53 21.05
CA GLU A 105 -1.94 2.60 20.12
C GLU A 105 -1.52 3.96 20.69
N VAL A 106 -0.92 4.79 19.85
CA VAL A 106 -0.44 6.13 20.19
C VAL A 106 -0.89 7.15 19.13
N GLU A 107 -0.61 8.42 19.41
CA GLU A 107 -0.86 9.51 18.49
C GLU A 107 -0.05 9.34 17.19
N PHE A 108 -0.63 9.77 16.07
CA PHE A 108 0.06 9.79 14.80
C PHE A 108 1.20 10.81 14.81
N LYS A 109 2.41 10.38 14.45
CA LYS A 109 3.53 11.29 14.17
C LYS A 109 3.29 12.09 12.90
N VAL A 110 2.57 11.49 11.94
CA VAL A 110 2.16 12.10 10.67
C VAL A 110 0.83 11.50 10.24
N SER A 111 0.00 12.28 9.53
CA SER A 111 -1.24 11.77 8.94
C SER A 111 -0.94 10.56 8.03
N CYS A 112 -1.41 9.38 8.43
CA CYS A 112 -1.29 8.17 7.63
C CYS A 112 -2.00 8.32 6.27
N TYR A 113 -3.06 9.13 6.20
CA TYR A 113 -3.85 9.37 4.99
C TYR A 113 -3.09 10.09 3.88
N PHE A 114 -2.10 10.93 4.23
CA PHE A 114 -1.25 11.57 3.23
C PHE A 114 -0.57 10.55 2.33
N CYS A 115 -0.06 9.48 2.93
CA CYS A 115 0.55 8.40 2.16
C CYS A 115 -0.47 7.37 1.73
N HIS A 116 -1.44 7.01 2.56
CA HIS A 116 -2.32 5.86 2.41
C HIS A 116 -3.79 6.27 2.29
N SER A 117 -4.15 7.02 1.25
CA SER A 117 -5.53 7.53 1.09
C SER A 117 -6.58 6.44 0.86
N ASN A 118 -6.15 5.27 0.38
CA ASN A 118 -6.98 4.12 0.07
C ASN A 118 -6.27 2.84 0.54
N GLY A 119 -5.96 2.78 1.83
CA GLY A 119 -5.37 1.63 2.51
C GLY A 119 -3.91 1.34 2.16
N PRO A 120 -3.47 0.07 2.21
CA PRO A 120 -2.08 -0.27 1.98
C PRO A 120 -1.63 0.16 0.58
N ARG A 121 -0.37 0.57 0.48
CA ARG A 121 0.27 0.95 -0.79
C ARG A 121 1.20 -0.14 -1.28
N ALA A 122 1.40 -0.15 -2.59
CA ALA A 122 2.35 -1.06 -3.19
C ALA A 122 3.72 -0.94 -2.49
N ILE A 123 4.26 -2.08 -2.10
CA ILE A 123 5.56 -2.27 -1.48
C ILE A 123 6.60 -2.18 -2.60
N ARG A 124 7.48 -1.18 -2.51
CA ARG A 124 8.48 -0.89 -3.55
C ARG A 124 9.90 -0.95 -2.97
N PRO A 125 10.52 -2.14 -2.95
CA PRO A 125 11.88 -2.30 -2.46
C PRO A 125 12.91 -1.80 -3.47
N LYS A 126 14.06 -1.34 -2.98
CA LYS A 126 15.22 -1.03 -3.80
C LYS A 126 15.91 -2.33 -4.24
N SER A 127 15.71 -2.71 -5.51
CA SER A 127 16.16 -3.99 -6.08
C SER A 127 17.64 -4.33 -5.87
N GLY A 128 18.50 -3.31 -5.78
CA GLY A 128 19.96 -3.43 -5.59
C GLY A 128 20.44 -2.94 -4.22
N SER A 129 19.61 -3.02 -3.17
CA SER A 129 20.07 -2.69 -1.82
C SER A 129 21.15 -3.68 -1.37
N LEU A 130 22.35 -3.17 -1.08
CA LEU A 130 23.43 -3.95 -0.46
C LEU A 130 23.14 -4.26 1.01
N LEU A 131 22.44 -3.34 1.68
CA LEU A 131 22.17 -3.41 3.10
C LEU A 131 20.87 -4.13 3.43
N ALA A 132 19.97 -4.34 2.47
CA ALA A 132 18.75 -5.14 2.65
C ALA A 132 18.41 -5.87 1.33
N PRO A 133 19.26 -6.80 0.89
CA PRO A 133 19.03 -7.54 -0.36
C PRO A 133 17.83 -8.45 -0.20
N LEU A 134 16.94 -8.44 -1.19
CA LEU A 134 15.80 -9.34 -1.24
C LEU A 134 16.17 -10.67 -1.91
N THR A 135 15.86 -11.75 -1.21
CA THR A 135 15.83 -13.10 -1.76
C THR A 135 14.79 -13.23 -2.87
N TYR A 136 14.90 -14.27 -3.69
CA TYR A 136 13.92 -14.55 -4.74
C TYR A 136 12.51 -14.79 -4.18
N THR A 137 12.41 -15.50 -3.05
CA THR A 137 11.15 -15.77 -2.36
C THR A 137 10.48 -14.50 -1.85
N GLU A 138 11.23 -13.58 -1.25
CA GLU A 138 10.67 -12.29 -0.79
C GLU A 138 10.19 -11.43 -1.96
N ARG A 139 10.85 -11.49 -3.12
CA ARG A 139 10.38 -10.78 -4.33
C ARG A 139 9.03 -11.31 -4.81
N ILE A 140 8.85 -12.64 -4.81
CA ILE A 140 7.55 -13.26 -5.12
C ILE A 140 6.50 -12.87 -4.09
N GLN A 141 6.85 -12.90 -2.79
CA GLN A 141 5.96 -12.53 -1.70
C GLN A 141 5.50 -11.06 -1.82
N ILE A 142 6.42 -10.13 -2.12
CA ILE A 142 6.10 -8.73 -2.40
C ILE A 142 5.18 -8.60 -3.62
N ALA A 143 5.43 -9.35 -4.69
CA ALA A 143 4.58 -9.33 -5.88
C ALA A 143 3.15 -9.78 -5.54
N PHE A 144 2.99 -10.85 -4.75
CA PHE A 144 1.69 -11.32 -4.27
C PHE A 144 1.01 -10.29 -3.35
N MET A 145 1.75 -9.71 -2.40
CA MET A 145 1.24 -8.65 -1.52
C MET A 145 0.75 -7.45 -2.35
N ASN A 146 1.51 -7.01 -3.34
CA ASN A 146 1.13 -5.91 -4.23
C ASN A 146 -0.11 -6.25 -5.07
N PHE A 147 -0.22 -7.50 -5.54
CA PHE A 147 -1.43 -7.97 -6.20
C PHE A 147 -2.63 -7.91 -5.25
N ARG A 148 -2.50 -8.42 -4.02
CA ARG A 148 -3.55 -8.36 -2.99
C ARG A 148 -3.99 -6.93 -2.73
N ILE A 149 -3.06 -6.00 -2.54
CA ILE A 149 -3.33 -4.57 -2.35
C ILE A 149 -4.17 -3.99 -3.51
N LYS A 150 -3.86 -4.36 -4.75
CA LYS A 150 -4.61 -3.93 -5.93
C LYS A 150 -6.05 -4.46 -5.93
N THR A 151 -6.27 -5.67 -5.42
CA THR A 151 -7.61 -6.31 -5.42
C THR A 151 -8.61 -5.69 -4.44
N TYR A 152 -8.16 -4.88 -3.48
CA TYR A 152 -9.09 -4.21 -2.55
C TYR A 152 -10.01 -3.21 -3.23
N GLY A 153 -9.57 -2.58 -4.33
CA GLY A 153 -10.30 -1.47 -4.94
C GLY A 153 -10.48 -0.30 -3.98
N LYS A 154 -11.61 0.41 -4.08
CA LYS A 154 -11.97 1.53 -3.21
C LYS A 154 -12.27 1.03 -1.80
N MET A 155 -11.69 1.71 -0.81
CA MET A 155 -11.91 1.48 0.61
C MET A 155 -12.49 2.73 1.28
N ILE A 156 -13.27 2.51 2.33
CA ILE A 156 -13.81 3.57 3.20
C ILE A 156 -13.04 3.57 4.51
N ILE A 157 -12.60 4.75 4.94
CA ILE A 157 -11.94 4.92 6.23
C ILE A 157 -12.96 4.77 7.34
N GLN A 158 -12.67 3.89 8.31
CA GLN A 158 -13.48 3.74 9.52
C GLN A 158 -13.43 5.00 10.38
N LYS A 159 -14.56 5.39 10.99
CA LYS A 159 -14.67 6.62 11.78
C LYS A 159 -13.85 6.54 13.07
N GLU A 160 -13.65 5.33 13.56
CA GLU A 160 -12.87 4.99 14.75
C GLU A 160 -11.42 5.49 14.64
N ASN A 161 -10.87 5.58 13.42
CA ASN A 161 -9.52 6.10 13.22
C ASN A 161 -9.34 7.58 13.56
N LEU A 162 -10.44 8.34 13.68
CA LEU A 162 -10.39 9.75 14.04
C LEU A 162 -10.06 9.95 15.52
N LYS A 163 -10.17 8.89 16.32
CA LYS A 163 -9.97 8.92 17.78
C LYS A 163 -8.76 8.10 18.20
N LEU A 164 -8.22 8.45 19.37
CA LEU A 164 -7.30 7.65 20.17
C LEU A 164 -7.97 7.37 21.52
N GLY A 165 -8.42 6.13 21.71
CA GLY A 165 -9.33 5.81 22.81
C GLY A 165 -10.63 6.61 22.70
N ASN A 166 -10.92 7.43 23.71
CA ASN A 166 -12.14 8.25 23.76
C ASN A 166 -11.93 9.71 23.32
N GLN A 167 -10.72 10.09 22.92
CA GLN A 167 -10.36 11.46 22.55
C GLN A 167 -10.14 11.58 21.04
N GLU A 168 -10.46 12.75 20.47
CA GLU A 168 -10.05 13.09 19.11
C GLU A 168 -8.53 13.15 19.03
N ARG A 169 -7.96 12.73 17.90
CA ARG A 169 -6.52 12.83 17.66
C ARG A 169 -6.08 14.28 17.53
N ILE A 170 -4.91 14.60 18.08
CA ILE A 170 -4.23 15.87 17.87
C ILE A 170 -3.79 16.00 16.42
N THR A 171 -3.22 14.92 15.88
CA THR A 171 -2.84 14.83 14.46
C THR A 171 -4.02 14.27 13.67
N PRO A 172 -4.75 15.08 12.88
CA PRO A 172 -5.91 14.59 12.17
C PRO A 172 -5.49 13.52 11.16
N LEU A 173 -6.28 12.44 11.07
CA LEU A 173 -6.05 11.44 10.04
C LEU A 173 -6.18 12.07 8.66
N LYS A 174 -7.20 12.90 8.44
CA LYS A 174 -7.48 13.56 7.17
C LYS A 174 -7.78 15.03 7.43
N TYR A 175 -7.29 15.90 6.55
CA TYR A 175 -7.62 17.32 6.58
C TYR A 175 -8.93 17.55 5.82
N PHE A 176 -9.78 18.41 6.37
CA PHE A 176 -11.08 18.73 5.81
C PHE A 176 -11.06 20.20 5.38
N GLY A 177 -11.15 20.42 4.09
CA GLY A 177 -11.22 21.75 3.49
C GLY A 177 -11.38 21.64 1.98
N LYS A 178 -11.95 22.67 1.36
CA LYS A 178 -12.31 22.63 -0.07
C LYS A 178 -11.07 22.35 -0.93
N ASN A 179 -9.93 22.95 -0.58
CA ASN A 179 -8.68 22.80 -1.34
C ASN A 179 -8.05 21.43 -1.09
N GLU A 180 -8.04 20.97 0.16
CA GLU A 180 -7.49 19.68 0.59
C GLU A 180 -8.24 18.50 -0.03
N LEU A 181 -9.53 18.68 -0.30
CA LEU A 181 -10.42 17.68 -0.90
C LEU A 181 -10.57 17.83 -2.41
N ALA A 182 -10.01 18.87 -3.02
CA ALA A 182 -10.11 19.08 -4.46
C ALA A 182 -9.53 17.88 -5.22
N PRO A 183 -10.29 17.21 -6.10
CA PRO A 183 -9.81 16.03 -6.82
C PRO A 183 -8.83 16.40 -7.93
N LEU A 184 -7.89 15.50 -8.24
CA LEU A 184 -7.06 15.56 -9.44
C LEU A 184 -7.82 14.91 -10.61
N GLU A 185 -8.34 15.73 -11.52
CA GLU A 185 -9.23 15.29 -12.61
C GLU A 185 -8.49 15.05 -13.94
N VAL A 186 -7.24 14.62 -13.88
CA VAL A 186 -6.41 14.35 -15.06
C VAL A 186 -6.78 12.99 -15.65
N ALA A 187 -7.01 12.93 -16.97
CA ALA A 187 -7.57 11.76 -17.64
C ALA A 187 -6.78 10.48 -17.37
N ALA A 188 -5.44 10.52 -17.51
CA ALA A 188 -4.59 9.37 -17.19
C ALA A 188 -4.67 8.93 -15.72
N CYS A 189 -4.94 9.85 -14.78
CA CYS A 189 -5.08 9.53 -13.37
C CYS A 189 -6.44 8.90 -13.06
N THR A 190 -7.52 9.47 -13.62
CA THR A 190 -8.90 9.03 -13.35
C THR A 190 -9.22 7.65 -13.91
N MET A 191 -8.41 7.14 -14.85
CA MET A 191 -8.47 5.73 -15.30
C MET A 191 -8.32 4.71 -14.15
N CYS A 192 -7.53 5.04 -13.12
CA CYS A 192 -7.34 4.18 -11.95
C CYS A 192 -7.93 4.78 -10.67
N HIS A 193 -8.04 6.11 -10.61
CA HIS A 193 -8.44 6.87 -9.43
C HIS A 193 -9.81 7.50 -9.62
N HIS A 194 -10.83 6.64 -9.65
CA HIS A 194 -12.25 7.02 -9.74
C HIS A 194 -13.06 6.29 -8.67
N ASP A 195 -14.34 6.67 -8.53
CA ASP A 195 -15.24 6.16 -7.49
C ASP A 195 -16.06 4.92 -7.88
N GLN A 196 -15.83 4.36 -9.07
CA GLN A 196 -16.56 3.18 -9.56
C GLN A 196 -15.85 1.87 -9.18
N PHE A 197 -16.45 0.74 -9.56
CA PHE A 197 -15.92 -0.61 -9.31
C PHE A 197 -14.49 -0.75 -9.86
N TRP A 198 -13.57 -1.31 -9.05
CA TRP A 198 -12.10 -1.36 -9.25
C TRP A 198 -11.32 -0.04 -9.14
N GLY A 199 -12.00 1.11 -9.10
CA GLY A 199 -11.35 2.39 -8.84
C GLY A 199 -10.69 2.42 -7.46
N ARG A 200 -9.56 3.12 -7.33
CA ARG A 200 -8.81 3.26 -6.08
C ARG A 200 -9.18 4.51 -5.27
N GLY A 201 -10.33 5.10 -5.58
CA GLY A 201 -10.75 6.40 -5.07
C GLY A 201 -9.96 7.55 -5.71
N SER A 202 -10.56 8.74 -5.67
CA SER A 202 -9.99 9.96 -6.24
C SER A 202 -8.72 10.38 -5.51
N LEU A 203 -7.73 10.85 -6.28
CA LEU A 203 -6.55 11.53 -5.76
C LEU A 203 -6.93 12.96 -5.38
N THR A 204 -6.47 13.45 -4.24
CA THR A 204 -6.75 14.81 -3.75
C THR A 204 -5.47 15.57 -3.43
N ARG A 205 -5.56 16.88 -3.17
CA ARG A 205 -4.38 17.72 -2.89
C ARG A 205 -3.63 17.28 -1.64
N GLN A 206 -4.30 16.60 -0.71
CA GLN A 206 -3.65 15.97 0.45
C GLN A 206 -2.59 14.93 0.06
N GLN A 207 -2.66 14.38 -1.15
CA GLN A 207 -1.68 13.44 -1.68
C GLN A 207 -0.70 14.09 -2.67
N ALA A 208 -0.60 15.43 -2.72
CA ALA A 208 0.27 16.14 -3.67
C ALA A 208 1.73 15.66 -3.63
N LEU A 209 2.33 15.56 -2.43
CA LEU A 209 3.71 15.10 -2.26
C LEU A 209 3.95 13.68 -2.81
N PRO A 210 3.18 12.65 -2.41
CA PRO A 210 3.36 11.32 -2.98
C PRO A 210 3.02 11.26 -4.48
N ILE A 211 2.03 12.02 -4.96
CA ILE A 211 1.72 12.12 -6.40
C ILE A 211 2.95 12.61 -7.17
N GLN A 212 3.51 13.73 -6.76
CA GLN A 212 4.70 14.33 -7.38
C GLN A 212 5.88 13.36 -7.37
N HIS A 213 6.14 12.71 -6.23
CA HIS A 213 7.22 11.74 -6.09
C HIS A 213 7.05 10.56 -7.05
N LEU A 214 5.87 9.94 -7.07
CA LEU A 214 5.61 8.75 -7.89
C LEU A 214 5.70 9.06 -9.38
N ILE A 215 5.22 10.23 -9.82
CA ILE A 215 5.34 10.68 -11.21
C ILE A 215 6.81 10.89 -11.58
N LYS A 216 7.57 11.62 -10.75
CA LYS A 216 9.00 11.86 -10.98
C LYS A 216 9.80 10.56 -11.08
N LYS A 217 9.37 9.52 -10.39
CA LYS A 217 10.00 8.18 -10.43
C LYS A 217 9.45 7.25 -11.54
N GLY A 218 8.49 7.70 -12.35
CA GLY A 218 7.87 6.88 -13.39
C GLY A 218 7.03 5.72 -12.83
N GLN A 219 6.55 5.84 -11.59
CA GLN A 219 5.75 4.84 -10.90
C GLN A 219 4.26 5.13 -10.94
N MET A 220 3.90 6.33 -11.41
CA MET A 220 2.53 6.73 -11.70
C MET A 220 2.51 7.50 -13.04
N PRO A 221 1.66 7.08 -13.99
CA PRO A 221 0.74 5.95 -13.94
C PRO A 221 1.49 4.60 -14.07
N PRO A 222 0.87 3.47 -13.71
CA PRO A 222 1.48 2.16 -13.88
C PRO A 222 1.54 1.77 -15.37
N TRP A 223 2.57 1.01 -15.75
CA TRP A 223 2.66 0.41 -17.09
C TRP A 223 1.38 -0.40 -17.43
N PRO A 224 0.84 -0.33 -18.66
CA PRO A 224 1.40 0.34 -19.85
C PRO A 224 0.98 1.79 -20.04
N LEU A 225 0.34 2.42 -19.05
CA LEU A 225 -0.12 3.80 -19.17
C LEU A 225 1.05 4.78 -19.14
N THR A 226 0.87 5.94 -19.79
CA THR A 226 1.84 7.03 -19.86
C THR A 226 1.13 8.37 -19.73
N LEU A 227 1.81 9.38 -19.16
CA LEU A 227 1.29 10.75 -19.13
C LEU A 227 1.59 11.46 -20.45
N SER A 228 0.56 12.05 -21.06
CA SER A 228 0.76 12.98 -22.17
C SER A 228 1.43 14.28 -21.69
N PRO A 229 1.95 15.14 -22.59
CA PRO A 229 2.41 16.48 -22.23
C PRO A 229 1.32 17.31 -21.53
N GLU A 230 0.08 17.21 -21.99
CA GLU A 230 -1.09 17.89 -21.41
C GLU A 230 -1.39 17.38 -20.00
N ASP A 231 -1.37 16.06 -19.78
CA ASP A 231 -1.53 15.48 -18.44
C ASP A 231 -0.47 16.03 -17.48
N LYS A 232 0.80 16.10 -17.90
CA LYS A 232 1.89 16.60 -17.07
C LYS A 232 1.68 18.06 -16.69
N GLN A 233 1.24 18.90 -17.63
CA GLN A 233 0.94 20.30 -17.38
C GLN A 233 -0.23 20.46 -16.39
N GLN A 234 -1.32 19.71 -16.57
CA GLN A 234 -2.47 19.75 -15.67
C GLN A 234 -2.09 19.32 -14.25
N ILE A 235 -1.28 18.25 -14.11
CA ILE A 235 -0.79 17.79 -12.82
C ILE A 235 0.10 18.85 -12.18
N GLU A 236 1.01 19.47 -12.95
CA GLU A 236 1.89 20.52 -12.43
C GLU A 236 1.10 21.73 -11.91
N SER A 237 0.15 22.25 -12.70
CA SER A 237 -0.74 23.34 -12.27
C SER A 237 -1.49 22.97 -10.98
N TYR A 238 -2.05 21.76 -10.93
CA TYR A 238 -2.77 21.27 -9.77
C TYR A 238 -1.89 21.19 -8.51
N LEU A 239 -0.64 20.72 -8.64
CA LEU A 239 0.32 20.60 -7.55
C LEU A 239 0.85 21.97 -7.08
N GLN A 240 0.98 22.94 -7.98
CA GLN A 240 1.39 24.32 -7.66
C GLN A 240 0.25 25.15 -7.06
N GLY A 241 -0.98 24.70 -7.23
CA GLY A 241 -2.15 25.27 -6.58
C GLY A 241 -2.99 26.20 -7.46
N PHE A 242 -2.63 26.35 -8.74
CA PHE A 242 -3.36 27.12 -9.74
C PHE A 242 -4.58 26.38 -10.28
#